data_AF-X1AS86-F1
#
_entry.id   AF-X1AS86-F1
#
_cell.length_a   1.000
_cell.length_b   1.000
_cell.length_c   1.000
_cell.angle_alpha   90.00
_cell.angle_beta   90.00
_cell.angle_gamma   90.00
#
_symmetry.space_group_name_H-M   'P 1'
#
loop_
_entity.id
_entity.type
_entity.pdbx_description
1 polymer ?
#
loop_
_entity_poly.entity_id
_entity_poly.type
_entity_poly.pdbx_seq_one_letter_code
_entity_poly.pdbx_strand_id
1 'polypeptide(L)' 'MNIEYLRNFIKLTQYKSFSKLAKELPISQSTLSHQILQIEKEFGGVVLINRTTKKFELTRAG' A
#
# COMPACT_ATOMS: atom_id res chain seq x y z
N MET A 1 -8.73 -2.40 -11.99
CA MET A 1 -7.77 -1.31 -11.73
C MET A 1 -8.44 -0.03 -11.31
N ASN A 2 -8.40 0.29 -10.02
CA ASN A 2 -8.81 1.59 -9.50
C ASN A 2 -7.57 2.52 -9.40
N ILE A 3 -7.55 3.59 -10.19
CA ILE A 3 -6.43 4.55 -10.22
C ILE A 3 -6.17 5.17 -8.83
N GLU A 4 -7.21 5.33 -8.02
CA GLU A 4 -7.09 5.87 -6.66
C GLU A 4 -6.24 4.95 -5.76
N TYR A 5 -6.29 3.64 -5.97
CA TYR A 5 -5.48 2.69 -5.18
C TYR A 5 -4.00 2.84 -5.53
N LEU A 6 -3.67 3.01 -6.82
CA LEU A 6 -2.31 3.30 -7.27
C LEU A 6 -1.81 4.64 -6.72
N ARG A 7 -2.66 5.68 -6.68
CA ARG A 7 -2.31 6.97 -6.05
C ARG A 7 -2.02 6.82 -4.56
N ASN A 8 -2.84 6.04 -3.86
CA ASN A 8 -2.63 5.76 -2.44
C ASN A 8 -1.38 4.91 -2.19
N PHE A 9 -1.05 3.98 -3.09
CA PHE A 9 0.21 3.24 -3.08
C PHE A 9 1.42 4.17 -3.23
N ILE A 10 1.40 5.10 -4.21
CA ILE A 10 2.48 6.09 -4.40
C ILE A 10 2.63 6.98 -3.15
N LYS A 11 1.54 7.45 -2.55
CA LYS A 11 1.60 8.18 -1.28
C LYS A 11 2.18 7.30 -0.17
N LEU A 12 1.83 6.02 -0.13
CA LEU A 12 2.32 5.08 0.88
C LEU A 12 3.82 4.87 0.78
N THR A 13 4.39 4.83 -0.43
CA THR A 13 5.84 4.72 -0.63
C THR A 13 6.60 5.95 -0.13
N GLN A 14 5.98 7.13 -0.20
CA GLN A 14 6.54 8.38 0.34
C GLN A 14 6.48 8.42 1.88
N TYR A 15 5.34 8.03 2.47
CA TYR A 15 5.14 8.05 3.92
C TYR A 15 5.85 6.91 4.65
N LYS A 16 6.13 5.80 3.96
CA LYS A 16 6.73 4.58 4.50
C LYS A 16 6.02 4.06 5.76
N SER A 17 4.72 4.31 5.88
CA SER A 17 3.93 3.90 7.04
C SER A 17 2.44 3.94 6.72
N PHE A 18 1.79 2.78 6.83
CA PHE A 18 0.35 2.66 6.66
C PHE A 18 -0.43 3.48 7.68
N SER A 19 -0.02 3.44 8.95
CA SER A 19 -0.71 4.14 10.03
C SER A 19 -0.57 5.66 9.92
N LYS A 20 0.56 6.17 9.40
CA LYS A 20 0.70 7.61 9.15
C LYS A 20 -0.15 8.05 7.98
N LEU A 21 -0.10 7.33 6.86
CA LEU A 21 -0.89 7.69 5.68
C LEU A 21 -2.40 7.58 5.93
N ALA A 22 -2.86 6.58 6.70
CA ALA A 22 -4.26 6.45 7.07
C ALA A 22 -4.79 7.56 7.99
N LYS A 23 -3.91 8.39 8.59
CA LYS A 23 -4.33 9.60 9.31
C LYS A 23 -4.52 10.80 8.38
N GLU A 24 -3.81 10.81 7.25
CA GLU A 24 -3.86 11.87 6.24
C GLU A 24 -4.93 11.63 5.18
N LEU A 25 -5.32 10.36 4.99
CA LEU A 25 -6.42 9.97 4.10
C LEU A 25 -7.69 9.73 4.93
N PRO A 26 -8.89 9.97 4.36
CA PRO A 26 -10.17 9.67 5.01
C PRO A 26 -10.49 8.16 5.01
N ILE A 27 -9.48 7.29 5.10
CA ILE A 27 -9.62 5.82 5.05
C ILE A 27 -8.85 5.17 6.19
N SER A 28 -9.35 4.03 6.64
CA SER A 28 -8.66 3.25 7.68
C SER A 28 -7.39 2.58 7.16
N GLN A 29 -6.50 2.21 8.08
CA GLN A 29 -5.29 1.45 7.76
C GLN A 29 -5.60 0.08 7.13
N SER A 30 -6.67 -0.59 7.57
CA SER A 30 -7.12 -1.86 6.99
C SER A 30 -7.68 -1.68 5.58
N THR A 31 -8.39 -0.58 5.31
CA THR A 31 -8.83 -0.20 3.96
C THR A 31 -7.64 0.00 3.03
N LEU A 32 -6.64 0.79 3.44
CA LEU A 32 -5.43 1.02 2.65
C LEU A 32 -4.67 -0.29 2.38
N SER A 33 -4.52 -1.14 3.40
CA SER A 33 -3.92 -2.48 3.28
C SER A 33 -4.65 -3.37 2.26
N HIS A 34 -5.99 -3.31 2.27
CA HIS A 34 -6.83 -4.02 1.31
C HIS A 34 -6.69 -3.46 -0.11
N GLN A 35 -6.60 -2.13 -0.27
CA GLN A 35 -6.33 -1.51 -1.58
C GLN A 35 -5.01 -2.02 -2.17
N ILE A 36 -3.93 -2.06 -1.38
CA ILE A 36 -2.64 -2.61 -1.85
C ILE A 36 -2.79 -4.09 -2.24
N LEU A 37 -3.49 -4.89 -1.44
CA LEU A 37 -3.70 -6.30 -1.75
C LEU A 37 -4.47 -6.48 -3.08
N GLN A 38 -5.43 -5.61 -3.39
CA GLN A 38 -6.15 -5.64 -4.66
C GLN A 38 -5.24 -5.29 -5.83
N ILE A 39 -4.37 -4.29 -5.67
CA ILE A 39 -3.33 -3.97 -6.67
C ILE A 39 -2.45 -5.20 -6.91
N GLU A 40 -1.88 -5.78 -5.84
CA GLU A 40 -1.03 -6.97 -5.88
C GLU A 40 -1.69 -8.14 -6.63
N LYS A 41 -2.99 -8.40 -6.37
CA LYS A 41 -3.78 -9.41 -7.06
C LYS A 41 -3.99 -9.11 -8.54
N GLU A 42 -4.30 -7.87 -8.90
CA GLU A 42 -4.50 -7.46 -10.29
C GLU A 42 -3.20 -7.62 -11.11
N PHE A 43 -2.04 -7.40 -10.49
CA PHE A 43 -0.72 -7.64 -11.10
C PHE A 43 -0.28 -9.11 -11.06
N GLY A 44 -1.20 -10.06 -10.89
CA GLY A 44 -0.89 -11.50 -10.90
C GLY A 44 -0.39 -12.06 -9.57
N GLY A 45 -0.66 -11.37 -8.45
CA GLY A 45 -0.24 -11.78 -7.12
C GLY A 45 1.18 -11.37 -6.76
N VAL A 46 1.76 -10.38 -7.44
CA VAL A 46 3.07 -9.82 -7.08
C VAL A 46 2.98 -9.11 -5.74
N VAL A 47 4.01 -9.26 -4.91
CA VAL A 47 4.11 -8.54 -3.64
C VAL A 47 4.81 -7.21 -3.92
N LEU A 48 4.18 -6.08 -3.59
CA LEU A 48 4.74 -4.74 -3.76
C LEU A 48 5.39 -4.21 -2.48
N ILE A 49 4.91 -4.69 -1.32
CA ILE A 49 5.36 -4.22 0.00
C ILE A 49 5.67 -5.40 0.91
N ASN A 50 6.87 -5.43 1.47
CA ASN A 50 7.22 -6.33 2.56
C ASN A 50 6.55 -5.86 3.85
N ARG A 51 5.46 -6.55 4.23
CA ARG A 51 4.68 -6.25 5.44
C ARG A 51 5.36 -6.84 6.67
N THR A 52 6.55 -6.35 7.01
CA THR A 52 7.18 -6.69 8.30
C THR A 52 6.71 -5.73 9.38
N THR A 53 6.57 -6.21 10.61
CA THR A 53 6.18 -5.37 11.76
C THR A 53 7.24 -4.34 12.15
N LYS A 54 8.48 -4.52 11.69
CA LYS A 54 9.64 -3.69 12.08
C LYS A 54 9.92 -2.55 11.10
N LYS A 55 9.74 -2.77 9.80
CA LYS A 55 10.03 -1.75 8.76
C LYS A 55 9.09 -1.88 7.57
N PHE A 56 8.72 -0.72 7.03
CA PHE A 56 8.12 -0.62 5.71
C PHE A 56 9.23 -0.73 4.66
N GLU A 57 9.13 -1.74 3.80
CA GLU A 57 10.08 -1.96 2.71
C GLU A 57 9.32 -2.29 1.43
N LEU A 58 9.75 -1.70 0.32
CA LEU A 58 9.26 -2.07 -1.01
C LEU A 58 9.98 -3.32 -1.48
N THR A 59 9.28 -4.16 -2.24
CA THR A 59 9.92 -5.24 -2.97
C THR A 59 10.58 -4.68 -4.23
N ARG A 60 11.27 -5.53 -5.01
CA ARG A 60 11.77 -5.15 -6.33
C ARG A 60 10.65 -4.76 -7.32
N ALA A 61 9.43 -5.25 -7.11
CA ALA A 61 8.29 -5.00 -7.99
C ALA A 61 7.49 -3.76 -7.59
N GLY A 62 7.66 -3.26 -6.36
CA GLY A 62 6.98 -2.07 -5.82
C GLY A 62 7.78 -0.79 -6.02
#